data_AF-G8Y0T2-F1
#
_entry.id   AF-G8Y0T2-F1
#
_cell.length_a   1.000
_cell.length_b   1.000
_cell.length_c   1.000
_cell.angle_alpha   90.00
_cell.angle_beta   90.00
_cell.angle_gamma   90.00
#
_symmetry.space_group_name_H-M   'P 1'
#
loop_
_entity.id
_entity.type
_entity.pdbx_description
1 polymer ?
#
loop_
_entity_poly.entity_id
_entity_poly.type
_entity_poly.pdbx_seq_one_letter_code
_entity_poly.pdbx_strand_id
1 'polypeptide(L)'
;MLPSKKRFSYGAAGACLGVSVYQRLEFQGSSGYVKPLTSNIIPTKPIFILQEYVQLYSKGGWNFQLINAALLFIFIAANFMKLIIFGRLRPREIQILKNQISYTIWEFFFGFGIFLYNAYQEELTGVRGISLRFESVKFFGLFSCVMLLKCFHYLCAERMASLDVPCSEDIEFTPKRQHLRLSTGLAMLYLIDVLLIHRFFYEVRNNYSNESILTLKDNILVSIFGFEILHIFPMIILTSGKLLLRYTEFLIIQSIELHGVDDRKLLNWHYIKLKVDFVLEFVVNFLRFSMTCVFSVLFLYYYTFPLHILPSSFLTLRLAIVKARHLLSFRKRGLRLQKLAIPETIGHDEKCIICYEKFERESGLDASNDVRLVKGCGHRFHLICLKNWFSYSSVCPVCRRRI
;
A
#
# COMPACT_ATOMS: atom_id res chain seq x y z
N MET A 1 -31.98 8.16 -37.18
CA MET A 1 -31.12 6.98 -37.02
C MET A 1 -29.82 7.43 -36.35
N LEU A 2 -29.66 7.15 -35.06
CA LEU A 2 -28.43 7.38 -34.29
C LEU A 2 -28.03 6.02 -33.69
N PRO A 3 -26.74 5.64 -33.71
CA PRO A 3 -26.34 4.27 -33.43
C PRO A 3 -26.45 3.97 -31.93
N SER A 4 -27.08 2.84 -31.60
CA SER A 4 -27.18 2.37 -30.22
C SER A 4 -25.79 1.94 -29.73
N LYS A 5 -25.26 2.67 -28.72
CA LYS A 5 -24.08 2.23 -27.98
C LYS A 5 -24.46 1.00 -27.18
N LYS A 6 -24.07 -0.19 -27.66
CA LYS A 6 -24.11 -1.43 -26.87
C LYS A 6 -23.26 -1.24 -25.61
N ARG A 7 -23.89 -1.11 -24.44
CA ARG A 7 -23.21 -1.25 -23.15
C ARG A 7 -22.76 -2.71 -23.03
N PHE A 8 -21.45 -2.92 -22.92
CA PHE A 8 -20.88 -4.23 -22.61
C PHE A 8 -21.40 -4.69 -21.25
N SER A 9 -22.14 -5.80 -21.25
CA SER A 9 -22.55 -6.50 -20.04
C SER A 9 -21.31 -7.20 -19.48
N TYR A 10 -20.73 -6.65 -18.41
CA TYR A 10 -19.69 -7.35 -17.66
C TYR A 10 -20.38 -8.51 -16.92
N GLY A 11 -20.23 -9.72 -17.44
CA GLY A 11 -20.72 -10.96 -16.83
C GLY A 11 -20.09 -11.24 -15.47
N ALA A 12 -20.48 -12.36 -14.86
CA ALA A 12 -20.15 -12.80 -13.49
C ALA A 12 -18.69 -12.59 -13.01
N ALA A 13 -17.71 -12.54 -13.93
CA ALA A 13 -16.33 -12.17 -13.62
C ALA A 13 -16.17 -10.75 -13.02
N GLY A 14 -17.00 -9.79 -13.44
CA GLY A 14 -17.03 -8.43 -12.88
C GLY A 14 -17.63 -8.34 -11.47
N ALA A 15 -18.45 -9.32 -11.07
CA ALA A 15 -18.97 -9.43 -9.71
C ALA A 15 -17.90 -9.98 -8.74
N CYS A 16 -17.11 -10.98 -9.18
CA CYS A 16 -16.01 -11.53 -8.39
C CYS A 16 -14.84 -10.56 -8.18
N LEU A 17 -14.64 -9.59 -9.09
CA LEU A 17 -13.58 -8.58 -9.00
C LEU A 17 -14.04 -7.26 -8.32
N GLY A 18 -15.24 -7.21 -7.74
CA GLY A 18 -15.79 -5.97 -7.15
C GLY A 18 -16.21 -4.89 -8.16
N VAL A 19 -16.03 -5.13 -9.47
CA VAL A 19 -16.28 -4.18 -10.57
C VAL A 19 -17.76 -3.84 -10.72
N SER A 20 -18.66 -4.77 -10.39
CA SER A 20 -20.12 -4.61 -10.39
C SER A 20 -20.67 -3.94 -9.12
N VAL A 21 -19.89 -3.91 -8.03
CA VAL A 21 -20.43 -3.58 -6.70
C VAL A 21 -20.73 -2.09 -6.52
N TYR A 22 -19.99 -1.23 -7.21
CA TYR A 22 -20.12 0.22 -7.13
C TYR A 22 -21.29 0.82 -7.93
N GLN A 23 -21.99 0.03 -8.75
CA GLN A 23 -23.19 0.53 -9.42
C GLN A 23 -24.36 0.66 -8.44
N ARG A 24 -24.86 1.89 -8.26
CA ARG A 24 -26.22 2.15 -7.78
C ARG A 24 -27.17 1.54 -8.81
N LEU A 25 -28.11 0.70 -8.37
CA LEU A 25 -29.20 0.25 -9.23
C LEU A 25 -30.15 1.44 -9.40
N GLU A 26 -29.88 2.30 -10.37
CA GLU A 26 -30.85 3.30 -10.80
C GLU A 26 -31.97 2.57 -11.54
N PHE A 27 -33.08 2.30 -10.84
CA PHE A 27 -34.36 2.17 -11.52
C PHE A 27 -34.80 3.58 -11.92
N GLN A 28 -34.36 4.04 -13.09
CA GLN A 28 -35.06 5.12 -13.79
C GLN A 28 -36.44 4.60 -14.19
N GLY A 29 -37.43 4.80 -13.31
CA GLY A 29 -38.82 4.79 -13.70
C GLY A 29 -39.04 5.96 -14.66
N SER A 30 -39.24 5.66 -15.94
CA SER A 30 -39.65 6.65 -16.93
C SER A 30 -41.12 7.02 -16.69
N SER A 31 -41.40 7.79 -15.64
CA SER A 31 -42.54 8.72 -15.56
C SER A 31 -42.61 9.25 -14.13
N GLY A 32 -42.40 10.55 -13.97
CA GLY A 32 -42.84 11.25 -12.78
C GLY A 32 -44.38 11.23 -12.68
N TYR A 33 -44.85 11.20 -11.44
CA TYR A 33 -46.21 11.49 -10.95
C TYR A 33 -47.33 10.43 -11.11
N VAL A 34 -48.09 10.38 -10.01
CA VAL A 34 -49.10 9.41 -9.56
C VAL A 34 -50.44 9.58 -10.26
N LYS A 35 -51.18 8.48 -10.50
CA LYS A 35 -52.66 8.44 -10.38
C LYS A 35 -53.17 7.01 -10.10
N PRO A 36 -54.15 6.82 -9.19
CA PRO A 36 -54.82 5.55 -8.99
C PRO A 36 -56.02 5.37 -9.93
N LEU A 37 -56.50 4.11 -9.98
CA LEU A 37 -57.70 3.57 -10.64
C LEU A 37 -57.58 3.01 -12.06
N THR A 38 -57.75 1.68 -12.10
CA THR A 38 -58.56 0.88 -13.03
C THR A 38 -58.38 1.14 -14.52
N SER A 39 -57.65 0.26 -15.20
CA SER A 39 -58.16 -0.48 -16.36
C SER A 39 -57.06 -1.35 -16.98
N ASN A 40 -57.43 -2.57 -17.31
CA ASN A 40 -56.72 -3.60 -18.06
C ASN A 40 -55.77 -3.07 -19.16
N ILE A 41 -54.45 -3.14 -18.93
CA ILE A 41 -53.46 -3.22 -20.01
C ILE A 41 -52.35 -4.18 -19.59
N ILE A 42 -52.21 -5.26 -20.35
CA ILE A 42 -51.24 -6.33 -20.21
C ILE A 42 -49.83 -5.80 -20.58
N PRO A 43 -48.79 -5.88 -19.71
CA PRO A 43 -47.42 -5.63 -20.11
C PRO A 43 -46.69 -6.97 -20.28
N THR A 44 -46.64 -7.48 -21.51
CA THR A 44 -45.74 -8.59 -21.82
C THR A 44 -44.33 -8.02 -22.07
N LYS A 45 -43.36 -8.52 -21.28
CA LYS A 45 -41.92 -8.65 -21.57
C LYS A 45 -40.86 -7.93 -20.69
N PRO A 46 -41.08 -6.81 -19.95
CA PRO A 46 -40.08 -6.34 -18.99
C PRO A 46 -40.28 -6.91 -17.57
N ILE A 47 -41.48 -7.37 -17.24
CA ILE A 47 -41.81 -7.94 -15.92
C ILE A 47 -41.22 -9.35 -15.75
N PHE A 48 -41.07 -10.11 -16.83
CA PHE A 48 -40.67 -11.52 -16.74
C PHE A 48 -39.23 -11.71 -16.23
N ILE A 49 -38.28 -10.85 -16.65
CA ILE A 49 -36.88 -10.93 -16.21
C ILE A 49 -36.75 -10.50 -14.74
N LEU A 50 -37.50 -9.48 -14.31
CA LEU A 50 -37.52 -9.07 -12.91
C LEU A 50 -38.20 -10.13 -12.02
N GLN A 51 -39.26 -10.75 -12.51
CA GLN A 51 -40.02 -11.77 -11.79
C GLN A 51 -39.24 -13.08 -11.70
N GLU A 52 -38.46 -13.48 -12.71
CA GLU A 52 -37.51 -14.59 -12.61
C GLU A 52 -36.36 -14.28 -11.64
N TYR A 53 -35.77 -13.08 -11.68
CA TYR A 53 -34.71 -12.69 -10.75
C TYR A 53 -35.19 -12.64 -9.30
N VAL A 54 -36.39 -12.10 -9.06
CA VAL A 54 -37.03 -12.04 -7.74
C VAL A 54 -37.50 -13.42 -7.28
N GLN A 55 -37.99 -14.29 -8.18
CA GLN A 55 -38.34 -15.66 -7.82
C GLN A 55 -37.13 -16.54 -7.51
N LEU A 56 -36.03 -16.40 -8.25
CA LEU A 56 -34.74 -17.03 -7.90
C LEU A 56 -34.26 -16.58 -6.51
N TYR A 57 -34.41 -15.29 -6.20
CA TYR A 57 -34.04 -14.75 -4.89
C TYR A 57 -35.02 -15.09 -3.76
N SER A 58 -36.29 -15.42 -4.05
CA SER A 58 -37.29 -15.76 -3.02
C SER A 58 -37.14 -17.19 -2.47
N LYS A 59 -36.50 -18.10 -3.21
CA LYS A 59 -36.21 -19.46 -2.75
C LYS A 59 -34.95 -19.44 -1.88
N GLY A 60 -35.13 -19.21 -0.58
CA GLY A 60 -34.05 -19.03 0.41
C GLY A 60 -32.93 -20.08 0.42
N GLY A 61 -33.15 -21.28 -0.12
CA GLY A 61 -32.11 -22.31 -0.25
C GLY A 61 -31.05 -22.05 -1.34
N TRP A 62 -31.43 -21.46 -2.48
CA TRP A 62 -30.50 -21.23 -3.60
C TRP A 62 -29.53 -20.07 -3.33
N ASN A 63 -29.98 -19.04 -2.61
CA ASN A 63 -29.12 -17.93 -2.20
C ASN A 63 -28.02 -18.36 -1.23
N PHE A 64 -28.35 -19.24 -0.28
CA PHE A 64 -27.37 -19.75 0.68
C PHE A 64 -26.28 -20.57 -0.01
N GLN A 65 -26.66 -21.42 -0.96
CA GLN A 65 -25.74 -22.23 -1.74
C GLN A 65 -24.79 -21.36 -2.59
N LEU A 66 -25.32 -20.33 -3.26
CA LEU A 66 -24.51 -19.42 -4.08
C LEU A 66 -23.54 -18.58 -3.26
N ILE A 67 -23.96 -18.06 -2.11
CA ILE A 67 -23.09 -17.28 -1.22
C ILE A 67 -21.96 -18.16 -0.68
N ASN A 68 -22.27 -19.38 -0.23
CA ASN A 68 -21.26 -20.32 0.26
C ASN A 68 -20.29 -20.74 -0.85
N ALA A 69 -20.78 -20.98 -2.07
CA ALA A 69 -19.95 -21.27 -3.22
C ALA A 69 -19.01 -20.10 -3.57
N ALA A 70 -19.51 -18.85 -3.51
CA ALA A 70 -18.70 -17.66 -3.74
C ALA A 70 -17.62 -17.46 -2.66
N LEU A 71 -17.96 -17.65 -1.38
CA LEU A 71 -17.00 -17.56 -0.28
C LEU A 71 -15.92 -18.64 -0.39
N LEU A 72 -16.33 -19.88 -0.73
CA LEU A 72 -15.41 -20.99 -0.95
C LEU A 72 -14.48 -20.72 -2.15
N PHE A 73 -15.01 -20.17 -3.24
CA PHE A 73 -14.20 -19.75 -4.38
C PHE A 73 -13.18 -18.67 -4.00
N ILE A 74 -13.59 -17.62 -3.27
CA ILE A 74 -12.70 -16.57 -2.78
C ILE A 74 -11.59 -17.17 -1.89
N PHE A 75 -11.94 -18.09 -0.99
CA PHE A 75 -10.99 -18.75 -0.11
C PHE A 75 -9.99 -19.61 -0.88
N ILE A 76 -10.46 -20.41 -1.84
CA ILE A 76 -9.60 -21.22 -2.71
C ILE A 76 -8.70 -20.33 -3.55
N ALA A 77 -9.24 -19.28 -4.16
CA ALA A 77 -8.47 -18.31 -4.95
C ALA A 77 -7.40 -17.62 -4.09
N ALA A 78 -7.73 -17.16 -2.88
CA ALA A 78 -6.77 -16.55 -1.98
C ALA A 78 -5.66 -17.53 -1.56
N ASN A 79 -5.99 -18.79 -1.29
CA ASN A 79 -5.01 -19.83 -0.98
C ASN A 79 -4.12 -20.19 -2.17
N PHE A 80 -4.70 -20.24 -3.36
CA PHE A 80 -3.97 -20.45 -4.61
C PHE A 80 -3.00 -19.30 -4.87
N MET A 81 -3.45 -18.06 -4.70
CA MET A 81 -2.62 -16.86 -4.81
C MET A 81 -1.49 -16.85 -3.78
N LYS A 82 -1.79 -17.20 -2.53
CA LYS A 82 -0.80 -17.37 -1.46
C LYS A 82 0.26 -18.42 -1.84
N LEU A 83 -0.17 -19.57 -2.38
CA LEU A 83 0.73 -20.65 -2.76
C LEU A 83 1.69 -20.21 -3.87
N ILE A 84 1.18 -19.53 -4.91
CA ILE A 84 1.97 -19.09 -6.06
C ILE A 84 2.99 -18.02 -5.66
N ILE A 85 2.55 -16.99 -4.93
CA ILE A 85 3.38 -15.82 -4.65
C ILE A 85 4.33 -16.07 -3.46
N PHE A 86 3.81 -16.64 -2.36
CA PHE A 86 4.53 -16.68 -1.08
C PHE A 86 4.98 -18.09 -0.68
N GLY A 87 4.30 -19.14 -1.16
CA GLY A 87 4.55 -20.51 -0.73
C GLY A 87 4.27 -20.70 0.76
N ARG A 88 5.26 -21.20 1.52
CA ARG A 88 5.15 -21.37 2.98
C ARG A 88 5.33 -20.02 3.69
N LEU A 89 4.30 -19.62 4.44
CA LEU A 89 4.32 -18.44 5.31
C LEU A 89 5.27 -18.66 6.49
N ARG A 90 6.04 -17.64 6.84
CA ARG A 90 6.93 -17.67 8.01
C ARG A 90 6.15 -17.34 9.29
N PRO A 91 6.59 -17.80 10.47
CA PRO A 91 5.93 -17.50 11.74
C PRO A 91 5.76 -15.99 11.99
N ARG A 92 6.78 -15.20 11.62
CA ARG A 92 6.74 -13.74 11.73
C ARG A 92 5.66 -13.10 10.85
N GLU A 93 5.47 -13.61 9.64
CA GLU A 93 4.44 -13.12 8.72
C GLU A 93 3.03 -13.41 9.27
N ILE A 94 2.84 -14.60 9.84
CA ILE A 94 1.58 -15.00 10.46
C ILE A 94 1.27 -14.10 11.65
N GLN A 95 2.27 -13.79 12.49
CA GLN A 95 2.07 -12.92 13.64
C GLN A 95 1.69 -11.50 13.24
N ILE A 96 2.35 -10.94 12.22
CA ILE A 96 2.02 -9.60 11.70
C ILE A 96 0.62 -9.60 11.13
N LEU A 97 0.26 -10.60 10.31
CA LEU A 97 -1.09 -10.73 9.79
C LEU A 97 -2.14 -10.81 10.91
N LYS A 98 -1.92 -11.62 11.94
CA LYS A 98 -2.83 -11.74 13.08
C LYS A 98 -3.06 -10.38 13.76
N ASN A 99 -1.99 -9.64 14.01
CA ASN A 99 -2.08 -8.32 14.62
C ASN A 99 -2.85 -7.35 13.72
N GLN A 100 -2.55 -7.31 12.42
CA GLN A 100 -3.21 -6.40 11.49
C GLN A 100 -4.68 -6.73 11.25
N ILE A 101 -5.02 -8.02 11.13
CA ILE A 101 -6.40 -8.48 10.96
C ILE A 101 -7.26 -8.03 12.15
N SER A 102 -6.73 -8.13 13.37
CA SER A 102 -7.44 -7.67 14.57
C SER A 102 -7.82 -6.19 14.50
N TYR A 103 -6.96 -5.33 13.95
CA TYR A 103 -7.28 -3.91 13.75
C TYR A 103 -8.29 -3.71 12.62
N THR A 104 -8.16 -4.43 11.50
CA THR A 104 -9.11 -4.33 10.39
C THR A 104 -10.52 -4.79 10.78
N ILE A 105 -10.65 -5.72 11.73
CA ILE A 105 -11.95 -6.13 12.26
C ILE A 105 -12.63 -4.97 13.01
N TRP A 106 -11.88 -4.13 13.72
CA TRP A 106 -12.44 -2.92 14.33
C TRP A 106 -12.92 -1.92 13.28
N GLU A 107 -12.13 -1.71 12.24
CA GLU A 107 -12.52 -0.92 11.06
C GLU A 107 -13.84 -1.49 10.48
N PHE A 108 -13.95 -2.79 10.27
CA PHE A 108 -15.20 -3.40 9.82
C PHE A 108 -16.43 -2.98 10.64
N PHE A 109 -16.36 -3.16 11.97
CA PHE A 109 -17.51 -2.91 12.84
C PHE A 109 -17.90 -1.43 12.88
N PHE A 110 -16.93 -0.52 12.96
CA PHE A 110 -17.23 0.91 12.96
C PHE A 110 -17.74 1.38 11.59
N GLY A 111 -17.18 0.86 10.49
CA GLY A 111 -17.63 1.20 9.14
C GLY A 111 -19.04 0.68 8.87
N PHE A 112 -19.33 -0.54 9.32
CA PHE A 112 -20.66 -1.13 9.23
C PHE A 112 -21.67 -0.40 10.12
N GLY A 113 -21.27 0.01 11.33
CA GLY A 113 -22.12 0.81 12.20
C GLY A 113 -22.50 2.16 11.60
N ILE A 114 -21.56 2.85 10.94
CA ILE A 114 -21.83 4.09 10.20
C ILE A 114 -22.79 3.84 9.03
N PHE A 115 -22.57 2.76 8.28
CA PHE A 115 -23.46 2.36 7.19
C PHE A 115 -24.89 2.09 7.69
N LEU A 116 -25.04 1.30 8.76
CA LEU A 116 -26.35 1.02 9.36
C LEU A 116 -27.02 2.27 9.92
N TYR A 117 -26.27 3.15 10.57
CA TYR A 117 -26.82 4.40 11.11
C TYR A 117 -27.37 5.29 10.00
N ASN A 118 -26.61 5.43 8.90
CA ASN A 118 -27.05 6.21 7.74
C ASN A 118 -28.27 5.56 7.09
N ALA A 119 -28.25 4.25 6.87
CA ALA A 119 -29.37 3.54 6.27
C ALA A 119 -30.63 3.57 7.16
N TYR A 120 -30.48 3.54 8.48
CA TYR A 120 -31.59 3.69 9.43
C TYR A 120 -32.20 5.10 9.38
N GLN A 121 -31.37 6.15 9.26
CA GLN A 121 -31.85 7.52 9.07
C GLN A 121 -32.66 7.67 7.78
N GLU A 122 -32.22 7.02 6.69
CA GLU A 122 -32.97 7.01 5.42
C GLU A 122 -34.29 6.24 5.53
N GLU A 123 -34.32 5.09 6.22
CA GLU A 123 -35.53 4.27 6.37
C GLU A 123 -36.63 4.99 7.17
N LEU A 124 -36.26 5.84 8.13
CA LEU A 124 -37.18 6.69 8.89
C LEU A 124 -37.93 7.71 8.01
N THR A 125 -37.39 8.04 6.83
CA THR A 125 -38.03 8.94 5.85
C THR A 125 -38.95 8.23 4.85
N GLY A 126 -39.09 6.91 4.96
CA GLY A 126 -40.11 6.12 4.29
C GLY A 126 -39.69 5.59 2.91
N VAL A 127 -39.84 4.26 2.76
CA VAL A 127 -39.66 3.44 1.54
C VAL A 127 -38.22 2.99 1.26
N ARG A 128 -37.73 1.86 1.87
CA ARG A 128 -36.66 0.98 1.28
C ARG A 128 -36.16 -0.27 2.05
N GLY A 129 -36.94 -0.95 2.91
CA GLY A 129 -36.44 -2.12 3.68
C GLY A 129 -35.80 -3.29 2.88
N ILE A 130 -36.16 -3.49 1.60
CA ILE A 130 -35.54 -4.51 0.73
C ILE A 130 -34.13 -4.09 0.24
N SER A 131 -33.85 -2.79 0.09
CA SER A 131 -32.54 -2.27 -0.36
C SER A 131 -31.43 -2.56 0.64
N LEU A 132 -31.76 -2.51 1.94
CA LEU A 132 -30.81 -2.66 3.04
C LEU A 132 -30.07 -4.01 3.01
N ARG A 133 -30.78 -5.11 2.69
CA ARG A 133 -30.18 -6.45 2.61
C ARG A 133 -29.16 -6.55 1.46
N PHE A 134 -29.48 -6.01 0.30
CA PHE A 134 -28.58 -6.04 -0.86
C PHE A 134 -27.34 -5.17 -0.63
N GLU A 135 -27.51 -3.97 -0.06
CA GLU A 135 -26.39 -3.08 0.25
C GLU A 135 -25.48 -3.62 1.36
N SER A 136 -26.04 -4.32 2.34
CA SER A 136 -25.26 -5.02 3.37
C SER A 136 -24.37 -6.10 2.74
N VAL A 137 -24.92 -6.95 1.85
CA VAL A 137 -24.12 -7.98 1.15
C VAL A 137 -22.99 -7.34 0.32
N LYS A 138 -23.26 -6.20 -0.33
CA LYS A 138 -22.23 -5.42 -1.04
C LYS A 138 -21.13 -4.93 -0.08
N PHE A 139 -21.50 -4.43 1.09
CA PHE A 139 -20.55 -3.99 2.13
C PHE A 139 -19.63 -5.13 2.58
N PHE A 140 -20.19 -6.29 2.95
CA PHE A 140 -19.41 -7.46 3.36
C PHE A 140 -18.47 -7.94 2.24
N GLY A 141 -18.93 -7.95 0.98
CA GLY A 141 -18.13 -8.33 -0.17
C GLY A 141 -16.93 -7.40 -0.41
N LEU A 142 -17.16 -6.08 -0.42
CA LEU A 142 -16.10 -5.08 -0.58
C LEU A 142 -15.11 -5.12 0.59
N PHE A 143 -15.61 -5.25 1.81
CA PHE A 143 -14.75 -5.34 2.98
C PHE A 143 -13.86 -6.58 2.93
N SER A 144 -14.42 -7.75 2.59
CA SER A 144 -13.64 -8.98 2.42
C SER A 144 -12.54 -8.82 1.37
N CYS A 145 -12.86 -8.18 0.23
CA CYS A 145 -11.89 -7.87 -0.80
C CYS A 145 -10.76 -6.94 -0.31
N VAL A 146 -11.10 -5.83 0.34
CA VAL A 146 -10.10 -4.88 0.90
C VAL A 146 -9.27 -5.53 2.01
N MET A 147 -9.87 -6.38 2.85
CA MET A 147 -9.16 -7.13 3.88
C MET A 147 -8.13 -8.08 3.26
N LEU A 148 -8.51 -8.84 2.23
CA LEU A 148 -7.57 -9.70 1.49
C LEU A 148 -6.46 -8.86 0.84
N LEU A 149 -6.81 -7.74 0.23
CA LEU A 149 -5.86 -6.80 -0.37
C LEU A 149 -4.85 -6.28 0.66
N LYS A 150 -5.30 -5.85 1.85
CA LYS A 150 -4.45 -5.43 2.98
C LYS A 150 -3.50 -6.55 3.39
N CYS A 151 -4.00 -7.78 3.55
CA CYS A 151 -3.18 -8.94 3.91
C CYS A 151 -2.06 -9.17 2.89
N PHE A 152 -2.34 -9.14 1.60
CA PHE A 152 -1.32 -9.30 0.56
C PHE A 152 -0.29 -8.16 0.56
N HIS A 153 -0.71 -6.91 0.78
CA HIS A 153 0.21 -5.78 0.97
C HIS A 153 1.16 -5.99 2.16
N TYR A 154 0.64 -6.39 3.32
CA TYR A 154 1.45 -6.65 4.51
C TYR A 154 2.43 -7.80 4.29
N LEU A 155 2.01 -8.86 3.59
CA LEU A 155 2.89 -9.98 3.24
C LEU A 155 4.02 -9.57 2.29
N CYS A 156 3.72 -8.80 1.24
CA CYS A 156 4.74 -8.28 0.33
C CYS A 156 5.75 -7.40 1.07
N ALA A 157 5.29 -6.51 1.96
CA ALA A 157 6.15 -5.63 2.74
C ALA A 157 7.07 -6.42 3.69
N GLU A 158 6.56 -7.44 4.37
CA GLU A 158 7.36 -8.27 5.28
C GLU A 158 8.36 -9.16 4.54
N ARG A 159 7.98 -9.69 3.37
CA ARG A 159 8.92 -10.42 2.49
C ARG A 159 10.07 -9.51 2.06
N MET A 160 9.76 -8.28 1.62
CA MET A 160 10.78 -7.31 1.27
C MET A 160 11.71 -7.01 2.46
N ALA A 161 11.16 -6.68 3.63
CA ALA A 161 11.95 -6.37 4.82
C ALA A 161 12.85 -7.53 5.27
N SER A 162 12.43 -8.76 5.02
CA SER A 162 13.25 -9.92 5.36
C SER A 162 14.40 -10.20 4.40
N LEU A 163 14.31 -9.70 3.16
CA LEU A 163 15.42 -9.78 2.19
C LEU A 163 16.53 -8.77 2.52
N ASP A 164 16.21 -7.74 3.33
CA ASP A 164 17.18 -6.73 3.78
C ASP A 164 18.04 -7.21 4.96
N VAL A 165 17.66 -8.28 5.64
CA VAL A 165 18.47 -8.87 6.72
C VAL A 165 19.59 -9.70 6.07
N PRO A 166 20.87 -9.36 6.26
CA PRO A 166 21.97 -10.18 5.74
C PRO A 166 21.98 -11.50 6.52
N CYS A 167 21.52 -12.57 5.89
CA CYS A 167 21.68 -13.90 6.43
C CYS A 167 23.12 -14.36 6.12
N SER A 168 23.81 -14.81 7.15
CA SER A 168 25.16 -15.39 7.09
C SER A 168 25.21 -16.58 6.12
N GLU A 169 26.07 -16.43 5.11
CA GLU A 169 26.85 -17.41 4.33
C GLU A 169 26.30 -18.76 3.82
N ASP A 170 25.21 -19.35 4.30
CA ASP A 170 24.98 -20.80 4.03
C ASP A 170 23.74 -21.17 3.19
N ILE A 171 23.14 -20.23 2.45
CA ILE A 171 22.00 -20.58 1.59
C ILE A 171 22.23 -20.11 0.16
N GLU A 172 22.79 -21.02 -0.63
CA GLU A 172 22.89 -21.08 -2.09
C GLU A 172 21.50 -21.10 -2.78
N PHE A 173 20.53 -20.33 -2.28
CA PHE A 173 19.22 -20.18 -2.89
C PHE A 173 19.24 -19.03 -3.87
N THR A 174 19.26 -19.39 -5.16
CA THR A 174 19.01 -18.54 -6.34
C THR A 174 18.24 -17.22 -6.04
N PRO A 175 18.94 -16.09 -5.79
CA PRO A 175 18.29 -14.83 -5.43
C PRO A 175 17.26 -14.41 -6.51
N LYS A 176 17.56 -14.75 -7.77
CA LYS A 176 16.70 -14.50 -8.94
C LYS A 176 15.30 -15.10 -8.81
N ARG A 177 15.13 -16.33 -8.29
CA ARG A 177 13.81 -16.98 -8.19
C ARG A 177 12.94 -16.32 -7.12
N GLN A 178 13.53 -15.91 -6.01
CA GLN A 178 12.82 -15.22 -4.93
C GLN A 178 12.42 -13.80 -5.36
N HIS A 179 13.33 -13.06 -5.99
CA HIS A 179 13.02 -11.75 -6.55
C HIS A 179 11.95 -11.81 -7.65
N LEU A 180 12.01 -12.80 -8.54
CA LEU A 180 10.98 -13.00 -9.57
C LEU A 180 9.60 -13.26 -8.96
N ARG A 181 9.51 -14.13 -7.94
CA ARG A 181 8.24 -14.42 -7.24
C ARG A 181 7.67 -13.20 -6.52
N LEU A 182 8.50 -12.42 -5.85
CA LEU A 182 8.06 -11.20 -5.18
C LEU A 182 7.63 -10.14 -6.22
N SER A 183 8.38 -10.02 -7.32
CA SER A 183 8.06 -9.11 -8.42
C SER A 183 6.74 -9.46 -9.10
N THR A 184 6.46 -10.73 -9.35
CA THR A 184 5.19 -11.15 -9.96
C THR A 184 4.02 -10.87 -9.03
N GLY A 185 4.16 -11.15 -7.72
CA GLY A 185 3.15 -10.82 -6.74
C GLY A 185 2.88 -9.32 -6.63
N LEU A 186 3.93 -8.50 -6.66
CA LEU A 186 3.81 -7.05 -6.60
C LEU A 186 3.19 -6.46 -7.87
N ALA A 187 3.55 -6.98 -9.05
CA ALA A 187 2.96 -6.56 -10.32
C ALA A 187 1.46 -6.87 -10.38
N MET A 188 1.04 -8.04 -9.90
CA MET A 188 -0.37 -8.39 -9.79
C MET A 188 -1.11 -7.46 -8.82
N LEU A 189 -0.52 -7.20 -7.65
CA LEU A 189 -1.13 -6.32 -6.66
C LEU A 189 -1.28 -4.89 -7.18
N TYR A 190 -0.27 -4.39 -7.90
CA TYR A 190 -0.29 -3.08 -8.56
C TYR A 190 -1.39 -2.99 -9.61
N LEU A 191 -1.55 -4.05 -10.43
CA LEU A 191 -2.65 -4.13 -11.40
C LEU A 191 -4.01 -4.05 -10.70
N ILE A 192 -4.21 -4.81 -9.63
CA ILE A 192 -5.47 -4.81 -8.87
C ILE A 192 -5.75 -3.43 -8.27
N ASP A 193 -4.76 -2.82 -7.63
CA ASP A 193 -4.92 -1.48 -7.02
C ASP A 193 -5.27 -0.42 -8.06
N VAL A 194 -4.54 -0.38 -9.18
CA VAL A 194 -4.81 0.60 -10.25
C VAL A 194 -6.20 0.40 -10.85
N LEU A 195 -6.64 -0.84 -11.04
CA LEU A 195 -8.00 -1.13 -11.52
C LEU A 195 -9.07 -0.67 -10.52
N LEU A 196 -8.87 -0.92 -9.23
CA LEU A 196 -9.78 -0.48 -8.17
C LEU A 196 -9.83 1.05 -8.05
N ILE A 197 -8.68 1.71 -8.12
CA ILE A 197 -8.57 3.18 -8.09
C ILE A 197 -9.22 3.80 -9.33
N HIS A 198 -8.94 3.26 -10.51
CA HIS A 198 -9.57 3.73 -11.75
C HIS A 198 -11.09 3.58 -11.69
N ARG A 199 -11.60 2.46 -11.18
CA ARG A 199 -13.04 2.25 -10.99
C ARG A 199 -13.64 3.24 -10.00
N PHE A 200 -12.95 3.49 -8.88
CA PHE A 200 -13.36 4.48 -7.89
C PHE A 200 -13.49 5.88 -8.52
N PHE A 201 -12.46 6.37 -9.21
CA PHE A 201 -12.52 7.68 -9.86
C PHE A 201 -13.56 7.73 -10.99
N TYR A 202 -13.75 6.65 -11.74
CA TYR A 202 -14.80 6.56 -12.74
C TYR A 202 -16.18 6.74 -12.12
N GLU A 203 -16.43 6.07 -10.99
CA GLU A 203 -17.71 6.16 -10.27
C GLU A 203 -17.92 7.57 -9.69
N VAL A 204 -16.89 8.14 -9.06
CA VAL A 204 -16.94 9.52 -8.53
C VAL A 204 -17.24 10.53 -9.64
N ARG A 205 -16.58 10.40 -10.80
CA ARG A 205 -16.78 11.31 -11.94
C ARG A 205 -18.16 11.18 -12.57
N ASN A 206 -18.62 9.95 -12.81
CA ASN A 206 -19.89 9.71 -13.50
C ASN A 206 -21.11 10.12 -12.64
N ASN A 207 -21.00 10.04 -11.31
CA ASN A 207 -22.05 10.51 -10.42
C ASN A 207 -22.11 12.05 -10.31
N TYR A 208 -21.06 12.77 -10.71
CA TYR A 208 -21.01 14.24 -10.65
C TYR A 208 -21.47 14.93 -11.94
N SER A 209 -21.54 14.21 -13.07
CA SER A 209 -21.84 14.77 -14.40
C SER A 209 -23.32 14.78 -14.78
N ASN A 210 -24.18 14.07 -14.03
CA ASN A 210 -25.62 14.13 -14.23
C ASN A 210 -26.17 15.20 -13.27
N GLU A 211 -26.94 16.16 -13.77
CA GLU A 211 -27.36 17.42 -13.10
C GLU A 211 -28.14 17.31 -11.77
N SER A 212 -28.23 16.14 -11.15
CA SER A 212 -28.59 16.04 -9.75
C SER A 212 -27.35 16.24 -8.90
N ILE A 213 -27.39 17.20 -7.98
CA ILE A 213 -26.44 17.39 -6.87
C ILE A 213 -26.44 16.11 -6.02
N LEU A 214 -25.82 15.04 -6.52
CA LEU A 214 -25.67 13.78 -5.81
C LEU A 214 -24.45 13.94 -4.92
N THR A 215 -24.68 14.62 -3.80
CA THR A 215 -23.68 14.86 -2.76
C THR A 215 -23.03 13.55 -2.34
N LEU A 216 -21.73 13.56 -2.04
CA LEU A 216 -20.97 12.45 -1.44
C LEU A 216 -21.78 11.66 -0.38
N LYS A 217 -22.67 12.36 0.33
CA LYS A 217 -23.68 11.84 1.26
C LYS A 217 -24.44 10.58 0.77
N ASP A 218 -24.78 10.49 -0.52
CA ASP A 218 -25.65 9.46 -1.10
C ASP A 218 -25.01 8.08 -1.26
N ASN A 219 -23.67 8.02 -1.29
CA ASN A 219 -22.91 6.79 -1.56
C ASN A 219 -21.77 6.61 -0.55
N ILE A 220 -22.13 6.52 0.73
CA ILE A 220 -21.18 6.34 1.84
C ILE A 220 -20.23 5.14 1.64
N LEU A 221 -20.72 4.08 0.99
CA LEU A 221 -19.96 2.89 0.63
C LEU A 221 -18.74 3.21 -0.25
N VAL A 222 -18.94 4.03 -1.28
CA VAL A 222 -17.88 4.43 -2.23
C VAL A 222 -16.83 5.26 -1.50
N SER A 223 -17.25 6.15 -0.60
CA SER A 223 -16.34 6.99 0.19
C SER A 223 -15.50 6.17 1.17
N ILE A 224 -16.13 5.28 1.96
CA ILE A 224 -15.42 4.44 2.95
C ILE A 224 -14.39 3.54 2.26
N PHE A 225 -14.81 2.75 1.26
CA PHE A 225 -13.89 1.82 0.61
C PHE A 225 -12.89 2.49 -0.31
N GLY A 226 -13.28 3.56 -0.99
CA GLY A 226 -12.39 4.36 -1.82
C GLY A 226 -11.24 4.96 -1.02
N PHE A 227 -11.54 5.48 0.17
CA PHE A 227 -10.51 5.94 1.11
C PHE A 227 -9.53 4.82 1.48
N GLU A 228 -10.04 3.66 1.90
CA GLU A 228 -9.20 2.53 2.30
C GLU A 228 -8.25 2.10 1.17
N ILE A 229 -8.75 2.00 -0.06
CA ILE A 229 -7.94 1.63 -1.23
C ILE A 229 -6.87 2.70 -1.52
N LEU A 230 -7.24 3.98 -1.51
CA LEU A 230 -6.30 5.09 -1.75
C LEU A 230 -5.25 5.21 -0.64
N HIS A 231 -5.58 4.87 0.60
CA HIS A 231 -4.66 4.89 1.74
C HIS A 231 -3.63 3.75 1.70
N ILE A 232 -4.04 2.58 1.19
CA ILE A 232 -3.16 1.42 1.03
C ILE A 232 -2.17 1.64 -0.12
N PHE A 233 -2.58 2.26 -1.21
CA PHE A 233 -1.75 2.40 -2.43
C PHE A 233 -0.33 2.96 -2.20
N PRO A 234 -0.09 4.02 -1.39
CA PRO A 234 1.28 4.45 -1.10
C PRO A 234 2.20 3.35 -0.52
N MET A 235 1.67 2.35 0.17
CA MET A 235 2.47 1.22 0.67
C MET A 235 3.03 0.37 -0.48
N ILE A 236 2.30 0.21 -1.59
CA ILE A 236 2.81 -0.55 -2.75
C ILE A 236 3.93 0.21 -3.47
N ILE A 237 3.85 1.54 -3.50
CA ILE A 237 4.92 2.41 -4.01
C ILE A 237 6.18 2.26 -3.14
N LEU A 238 6.01 2.16 -1.81
CA LEU A 238 7.12 1.93 -0.89
C LEU A 238 7.80 0.58 -1.13
N THR A 239 7.03 -0.50 -1.21
CA THR A 239 7.59 -1.85 -1.40
C THR A 239 8.23 -2.03 -2.78
N SER A 240 7.65 -1.45 -3.83
CA SER A 240 8.23 -1.45 -5.19
C SER A 240 9.53 -0.65 -5.26
N GLY A 241 9.59 0.53 -4.62
CA GLY A 241 10.81 1.31 -4.52
C GLY A 241 11.95 0.56 -3.82
N LYS A 242 11.65 -0.14 -2.72
CA LYS A 242 12.61 -1.00 -2.02
C LYS A 242 13.09 -2.18 -2.89
N LEU A 243 12.19 -2.81 -3.61
CA LEU A 243 12.52 -3.88 -4.54
C LEU A 243 13.46 -3.40 -5.66
N LEU A 244 13.20 -2.20 -6.21
CA LEU A 244 14.05 -1.59 -7.23
C LEU A 244 15.47 -1.34 -6.71
N LEU A 245 15.60 -0.74 -5.52
CA LEU A 245 16.90 -0.50 -4.88
C LEU A 245 17.70 -1.81 -4.70
N ARG A 246 17.01 -2.89 -4.32
CA ARG A 246 17.63 -4.20 -4.16
C ARG A 246 18.05 -4.81 -5.50
N TYR A 247 17.22 -4.66 -6.53
CA TYR A 247 17.57 -5.11 -7.87
C TYR A 247 18.81 -4.39 -8.42
N THR A 248 18.91 -3.08 -8.22
CA THR A 248 20.10 -2.31 -8.61
C THR A 248 21.35 -2.70 -7.81
N GLU A 249 21.21 -3.03 -6.52
CA GLU A 249 22.32 -3.56 -5.72
C GLU A 249 22.83 -4.91 -6.26
N PHE A 250 21.91 -5.80 -6.63
CA PHE A 250 22.27 -7.07 -7.26
C PHE A 250 23.06 -6.86 -8.58
N LEU A 251 22.62 -5.93 -9.44
CA LEU A 251 23.34 -5.60 -10.67
C LEU A 251 24.73 -5.01 -10.42
N ILE A 252 24.88 -4.18 -9.39
CA ILE A 252 26.17 -3.60 -9.02
C ILE A 252 27.13 -4.67 -8.52
N ILE A 253 26.68 -5.56 -7.63
CA ILE A 253 27.49 -6.70 -7.15
C ILE A 253 27.94 -7.57 -8.33
N GLN A 254 27.01 -7.92 -9.22
CA GLN A 254 27.33 -8.68 -10.43
C GLN A 254 28.31 -7.91 -11.33
N SER A 255 28.22 -6.59 -11.44
CA SER A 255 29.18 -5.82 -12.25
C SER A 255 30.59 -5.84 -11.66
N ILE A 256 30.72 -5.83 -10.33
CA ILE A 256 31.99 -5.83 -9.60
C ILE A 256 32.67 -7.20 -9.71
N GLU A 257 31.91 -8.28 -9.56
CA GLU A 257 32.42 -9.66 -9.72
C GLU A 257 33.02 -9.89 -11.11
N LEU A 258 32.48 -9.22 -12.14
CA LEU A 258 32.90 -9.38 -13.53
C LEU A 258 34.11 -8.50 -13.92
N HIS A 259 34.24 -7.29 -13.35
CA HIS A 259 35.28 -6.31 -13.74
C HIS A 259 36.44 -6.18 -12.74
N GLY A 260 36.32 -6.73 -11.54
CA GLY A 260 37.35 -6.63 -10.50
C GLY A 260 37.28 -5.34 -9.68
N VAL A 261 37.54 -5.52 -8.38
CA VAL A 261 37.67 -4.62 -7.21
C VAL A 261 37.37 -3.13 -7.40
N ASP A 262 36.20 -2.71 -6.89
CA ASP A 262 35.81 -1.30 -6.77
C ASP A 262 35.04 -1.09 -5.44
N ASP A 263 35.65 -1.45 -4.30
CA ASP A 263 35.02 -1.46 -2.97
C ASP A 263 34.45 -0.09 -2.57
N ARG A 264 35.10 1.00 -2.98
CA ARG A 264 34.61 2.37 -2.80
C ARG A 264 33.25 2.61 -3.46
N LYS A 265 33.06 2.05 -4.65
CA LYS A 265 31.80 2.17 -5.42
C LYS A 265 30.66 1.47 -4.70
N LEU A 266 30.93 0.27 -4.17
CA LEU A 266 29.96 -0.49 -3.36
C LEU A 266 29.59 0.27 -2.08
N LEU A 267 30.58 0.84 -1.39
CA LEU A 267 30.36 1.62 -0.18
C LEU A 267 29.52 2.89 -0.43
N ASN A 268 29.78 3.57 -1.54
CA ASN A 268 28.99 4.73 -1.96
C ASN A 268 27.54 4.32 -2.30
N TRP A 269 27.37 3.19 -2.98
CA TRP A 269 26.05 2.64 -3.27
C TRP A 269 25.26 2.34 -1.99
N HIS A 270 25.86 1.69 -1.00
CA HIS A 270 25.22 1.42 0.29
C HIS A 270 24.76 2.71 0.99
N TYR A 271 25.60 3.75 0.99
CA TYR A 271 25.23 5.06 1.54
C TYR A 271 24.03 5.69 0.79
N ILE A 272 24.05 5.66 -0.54
CA ILE A 272 22.95 6.18 -1.39
C ILE A 272 21.68 5.37 -1.15
N LYS A 273 21.75 4.03 -1.13
CA LYS A 273 20.64 3.12 -0.87
C LYS A 273 19.96 3.46 0.47
N LEU A 274 20.73 3.59 1.55
CA LEU A 274 20.19 3.97 2.87
C LEU A 274 19.53 5.35 2.84
N LYS A 275 20.15 6.33 2.17
CA LYS A 275 19.59 7.67 2.03
C LYS A 275 18.26 7.63 1.30
N VAL A 276 18.18 6.93 0.16
CA VAL A 276 16.94 6.80 -0.61
C VAL A 276 15.88 6.06 0.20
N ASP A 277 16.24 5.01 0.93
CA ASP A 277 15.30 4.27 1.79
C ASP A 277 14.65 5.19 2.85
N PHE A 278 15.45 5.95 3.60
CA PHE A 278 14.91 6.90 4.59
C PHE A 278 14.01 7.98 3.96
N VAL A 279 14.39 8.50 2.79
CA VAL A 279 13.60 9.52 2.08
C VAL A 279 12.28 8.92 1.60
N LEU A 280 12.33 7.74 1.00
CA LEU A 280 11.18 7.06 0.43
C LEU A 280 10.19 6.63 1.52
N GLU A 281 10.67 6.12 2.65
CA GLU A 281 9.85 5.88 3.84
C GLU A 281 9.22 7.16 4.37
N PHE A 282 9.96 8.27 4.46
CA PHE A 282 9.41 9.54 4.92
C PHE A 282 8.32 10.07 3.97
N VAL A 283 8.60 10.17 2.68
CA VAL A 283 7.67 10.72 1.66
C VAL A 283 6.38 9.90 1.61
N VAL A 284 6.48 8.57 1.59
CA VAL A 284 5.29 7.71 1.56
C VAL A 284 4.47 7.82 2.84
N ASN A 285 5.10 7.81 4.02
CA ASN A 285 4.35 7.95 5.27
C ASN A 285 3.74 9.34 5.44
N PHE A 286 4.40 10.38 4.93
CA PHE A 286 3.85 11.73 4.85
C PHE A 286 2.64 11.79 3.91
N LEU A 287 2.73 11.18 2.73
CA LEU A 287 1.61 11.07 1.80
C LEU A 287 0.41 10.37 2.45
N ARG A 288 0.63 9.23 3.12
CA ARG A 288 -0.42 8.52 3.84
C ARG A 288 -1.07 9.38 4.92
N PHE A 289 -0.27 10.08 5.71
CA PHE A 289 -0.78 10.99 6.74
C PHE A 289 -1.59 12.14 6.12
N SER A 290 -1.09 12.76 5.06
CA SER A 290 -1.80 13.82 4.33
C SER A 290 -3.15 13.33 3.79
N MET A 291 -3.19 12.14 3.19
CA MET A 291 -4.43 11.53 2.73
C MET A 291 -5.40 11.36 3.91
N THR A 292 -4.96 10.73 5.00
CA THR A 292 -5.75 10.57 6.22
C THR A 292 -6.34 11.89 6.74
N CYS A 293 -5.57 12.98 6.77
CA CYS A 293 -6.06 14.29 7.20
C CYS A 293 -7.18 14.81 6.26
N VAL A 294 -6.96 14.76 4.95
CA VAL A 294 -7.95 15.19 3.95
C VAL A 294 -9.24 14.39 4.12
N PHE A 295 -9.15 13.07 4.21
CA PHE A 295 -10.33 12.22 4.39
C PHE A 295 -11.02 12.44 5.74
N SER A 296 -10.29 12.69 6.83
CA SER A 296 -10.90 13.01 8.12
C SER A 296 -11.75 14.28 8.06
N VAL A 297 -11.25 15.32 7.38
CA VAL A 297 -12.00 16.56 7.14
C VAL A 297 -13.23 16.32 6.26
N LEU A 298 -13.09 15.53 5.19
CA LEU A 298 -14.22 15.18 4.32
C LEU A 298 -15.31 14.41 5.08
N PHE A 299 -14.96 13.43 5.90
CA PHE A 299 -15.93 12.67 6.69
C PHE A 299 -16.63 13.53 7.72
N LEU A 300 -15.90 14.44 8.39
CA LEU A 300 -16.48 15.37 9.35
C LEU A 300 -17.47 16.33 8.69
N TYR A 301 -17.20 16.75 7.45
CA TYR A 301 -18.06 17.67 6.70
C TYR A 301 -19.32 17.00 6.12
N TYR A 302 -19.21 15.78 5.58
CA TYR A 302 -20.31 15.13 4.84
C TYR A 302 -21.12 14.10 5.63
N TYR A 303 -20.53 13.47 6.65
CA TYR A 303 -21.17 12.38 7.39
C TYR A 303 -21.19 12.67 8.89
N THR A 304 -20.33 12.00 9.65
CA THR A 304 -20.26 12.05 11.12
C THR A 304 -18.80 11.95 11.55
N PHE A 305 -18.56 11.91 12.87
CA PHE A 305 -17.21 11.74 13.40
C PHE A 305 -16.55 10.47 12.84
N PRO A 306 -15.32 10.55 12.30
CA PRO A 306 -14.68 9.45 11.57
C PRO A 306 -14.08 8.37 12.51
N LEU A 307 -14.91 7.78 13.39
CA LEU A 307 -14.49 6.75 14.34
C LEU A 307 -13.84 5.55 13.64
N HIS A 308 -14.36 5.18 12.48
CA HIS A 308 -13.82 4.13 11.61
C HIS A 308 -12.33 4.33 11.26
N ILE A 309 -11.98 5.57 10.92
CA ILE A 309 -10.67 5.93 10.34
C ILE A 309 -9.66 6.25 11.45
N LEU A 310 -10.13 6.49 12.67
CA LEU A 310 -9.33 7.00 13.77
C LEU A 310 -8.17 6.07 14.20
N PRO A 311 -8.37 4.74 14.39
CA PRO A 311 -7.27 3.84 14.77
C PRO A 311 -6.12 3.82 13.76
N SER A 312 -6.44 3.70 12.46
CA SER A 312 -5.46 3.71 11.38
C SER A 312 -4.79 5.08 11.20
N SER A 313 -5.51 6.16 11.51
CA SER A 313 -4.97 7.53 11.51
C SER A 313 -3.89 7.73 12.56
N PHE A 314 -4.14 7.32 13.81
CA PHE A 314 -3.16 7.43 14.88
C PHE A 314 -1.90 6.62 14.61
N LEU A 315 -2.07 5.42 14.06
CA LEU A 315 -0.94 4.60 13.63
C LEU A 315 -0.13 5.29 12.52
N THR A 316 -0.81 5.85 11.52
CA THR A 316 -0.17 6.56 10.39
C THR A 316 0.59 7.79 10.88
N LEU A 317 0.00 8.59 11.77
CA LEU A 317 0.66 9.75 12.39
C LEU A 317 1.91 9.33 13.17
N ARG A 318 1.79 8.32 14.05
CA ARG A 318 2.92 7.81 14.84
C ARG A 318 4.06 7.35 13.92
N LEU A 319 3.74 6.61 12.86
CA LEU A 319 4.73 6.16 11.88
C LEU A 319 5.38 7.34 11.15
N ALA A 320 4.60 8.32 10.69
CA ALA A 320 5.13 9.52 10.03
C ALA A 320 6.11 10.29 10.94
N ILE A 321 5.78 10.47 12.23
CA ILE A 321 6.66 11.12 13.21
C ILE A 321 7.96 10.32 13.39
N VAL A 322 7.87 9.00 13.55
CA VAL A 322 9.05 8.14 13.72
C VAL A 322 9.95 8.20 12.49
N LYS A 323 9.39 8.08 11.28
CA LYS A 323 10.16 8.12 10.03
C LYS A 323 10.76 9.51 9.76
N ALA A 324 10.05 10.58 10.09
CA ALA A 324 10.60 11.95 10.05
C ALA A 324 11.81 12.10 10.99
N ARG A 325 11.71 11.59 12.23
CA ARG A 325 12.84 11.59 13.18
C ARG A 325 14.02 10.79 12.66
N HIS A 326 13.79 9.66 11.99
CA HIS A 326 14.87 8.87 11.37
C HIS A 326 15.61 9.67 10.30
N LEU A 327 14.88 10.31 9.38
CA LEU A 327 15.46 11.16 8.33
C LEU A 327 16.24 12.34 8.90
N LEU A 328 15.66 13.05 9.87
CA LEU A 328 16.33 14.16 10.56
C LEU A 328 17.59 13.70 11.30
N SER A 329 17.53 12.56 11.97
CA SER A 329 18.67 11.97 12.66
C SER A 329 19.77 11.55 11.69
N PHE A 330 19.42 10.99 10.53
CA PHE A 330 20.36 10.68 9.45
C PHE A 330 21.03 11.95 8.90
N ARG A 331 20.25 13.01 8.62
CA ARG A 331 20.78 14.30 8.15
C ARG A 331 21.71 14.94 9.17
N LYS A 332 21.32 14.97 10.45
CA LYS A 332 22.13 15.51 11.55
C LYS A 332 23.45 14.75 11.71
N ARG A 333 23.43 13.42 11.58
CA ARG A 333 24.62 12.58 11.58
C ARG A 333 25.56 12.91 10.41
N GLY A 334 25.03 13.06 9.20
CA GLY A 334 25.82 13.46 8.03
C GLY A 334 26.50 14.83 8.20
N LEU A 335 25.79 15.81 8.75
CA LEU A 335 26.34 17.15 9.01
C LEU A 335 27.44 17.13 10.09
N ARG A 336 27.32 16.27 11.12
CA ARG A 336 28.39 16.12 12.15
C ARG A 336 29.69 15.64 11.54
N LEU A 337 29.62 14.65 10.64
CA LEU A 337 30.80 14.12 9.97
C LEU A 337 31.46 15.14 9.03
N GLN A 338 30.67 15.99 8.38
CA GLN A 338 31.21 17.06 7.53
C GLN A 338 31.98 18.11 8.32
N LYS A 339 31.64 18.32 9.60
CA LYS A 339 32.33 19.26 10.51
C LYS A 339 33.61 18.69 11.14
N LEU A 340 33.95 17.44 10.87
CA LEU A 340 35.21 16.87 11.35
C LEU A 340 36.40 17.55 10.65
N ALA A 341 37.50 17.71 11.39
CA ALA A 341 38.70 18.34 10.87
C ALA A 341 39.29 17.52 9.71
N ILE A 342 39.79 18.23 8.72
CA ILE A 342 40.64 17.68 7.67
C ILE A 342 42.08 17.65 8.25
N PRO A 343 42.79 16.53 8.22
CA PRO A 343 44.17 16.49 8.70
C PRO A 343 45.08 17.36 7.82
N GLU A 344 45.92 18.19 8.44
CA GLU A 344 46.90 19.06 7.74
C GLU A 344 48.01 18.24 7.08
N THR A 345 48.43 17.15 7.71
CA THR A 345 49.44 16.23 7.19
C THR A 345 48.96 14.79 7.22
N ILE A 346 49.04 14.12 6.08
CA ILE A 346 48.75 12.70 5.92
C ILE A 346 50.08 12.00 5.56
N GLY A 347 50.49 11.03 6.38
CA GLY A 347 51.69 10.23 6.15
C GLY A 347 51.59 9.38 4.89
N HIS A 348 52.71 9.18 4.20
CA HIS A 348 52.76 8.56 2.86
C HIS A 348 52.28 7.10 2.81
N ASP A 349 52.30 6.40 3.95
CA ASP A 349 51.88 4.99 4.08
C ASP A 349 50.64 4.78 4.96
N GLU A 350 49.97 5.86 5.38
CA GLU A 350 48.73 5.73 6.13
C GLU A 350 47.60 5.23 5.22
N LYS A 351 46.86 4.23 5.71
CA LYS A 351 45.74 3.60 5.02
C LYS A 351 44.45 3.73 5.82
N CYS A 352 43.32 3.78 5.12
CA CYS A 352 42.02 3.70 5.78
C CYS A 352 41.72 2.25 6.19
N ILE A 353 41.56 1.97 7.48
CA ILE A 353 41.29 0.60 7.97
C ILE A 353 39.93 0.00 7.54
N ILE A 354 39.05 0.79 6.90
CA ILE A 354 37.74 0.32 6.44
C ILE A 354 37.84 -0.27 5.04
N CYS A 355 38.48 0.44 4.10
CA CYS A 355 38.66 -0.04 2.72
C CYS A 355 40.08 -0.57 2.43
N TYR A 356 41.01 -0.47 3.37
CA TYR A 356 42.42 -0.84 3.24
C TYR A 356 43.22 -0.12 2.13
N GLU A 357 42.65 0.93 1.53
CA GLU A 357 43.32 1.77 0.54
C GLU A 357 44.15 2.88 1.19
N LYS A 358 45.22 3.31 0.51
CA LYS A 358 46.05 4.46 0.90
C LYS A 358 45.27 5.76 0.75
N PHE A 359 45.59 6.74 1.58
CA PHE A 359 45.13 8.12 1.39
C PHE A 359 45.94 8.75 0.23
N GLU A 360 45.62 8.38 -1.02
CA GLU A 360 46.37 8.80 -2.22
C GLU A 360 46.28 10.32 -2.46
N ARG A 361 47.44 10.97 -2.65
CA ARG A 361 47.59 12.35 -3.14
C ARG A 361 47.69 12.39 -4.67
N GLU A 362 46.99 11.53 -5.38
CA GLU A 362 47.17 11.47 -6.82
C GLU A 362 46.41 12.60 -7.51
N SER A 363 47.19 13.48 -8.16
CA SER A 363 46.79 14.53 -9.10
C SER A 363 46.22 15.85 -8.55
N GLY A 364 47.06 16.66 -7.89
CA GLY A 364 46.97 18.15 -7.92
C GLY A 364 45.67 18.84 -7.49
N LEU A 365 44.68 18.09 -7.01
CA LEU A 365 43.36 18.54 -6.59
C LEU A 365 43.06 17.86 -5.25
N ASP A 366 43.22 18.61 -4.17
CA ASP A 366 42.79 18.37 -2.79
C ASP A 366 42.42 16.94 -2.35
N ALA A 367 43.35 16.00 -2.42
CA ALA A 367 43.23 14.67 -1.78
C ALA A 367 42.98 14.73 -0.26
N SER A 368 43.28 15.88 0.38
CA SER A 368 42.97 16.14 1.78
C SER A 368 41.46 16.28 2.06
N ASN A 369 40.66 16.70 1.08
CA ASN A 369 39.24 17.01 1.29
C ASN A 369 38.35 15.80 1.52
N ASP A 370 38.83 14.57 1.27
CA ASP A 370 38.07 13.34 1.52
C ASP A 370 38.50 12.62 2.81
N VAL A 371 39.58 13.02 3.48
CA VAL A 371 39.98 12.41 4.77
C VAL A 371 39.37 13.18 5.93
N ARG A 372 38.88 12.47 6.96
CA ARG A 372 38.39 13.08 8.21
C ARG A 372 39.11 12.52 9.42
N LEU A 373 39.46 13.42 10.32
CA LEU A 373 40.02 13.13 11.64
C LEU A 373 38.90 13.09 12.69
N VAL A 374 38.77 11.97 13.41
CA VAL A 374 37.78 11.86 14.49
C VAL A 374 38.25 12.63 15.73
N LYS A 375 37.46 13.63 16.14
CA LYS A 375 37.74 14.46 17.31
C LYS A 375 37.81 13.60 18.58
N GLY A 376 38.88 13.76 19.35
CA GLY A 376 39.07 13.09 20.64
C GLY A 376 39.75 11.73 20.59
N CYS A 377 39.81 11.02 19.46
CA CYS A 377 40.64 9.80 19.32
C CYS A 377 41.71 9.87 18.24
N GLY A 378 41.66 10.84 17.32
CA GLY A 378 42.71 11.07 16.33
C GLY A 378 42.77 10.04 15.19
N HIS A 379 41.86 9.08 15.13
CA HIS A 379 41.80 8.13 14.01
C HIS A 379 41.29 8.79 12.73
N ARG A 380 41.86 8.37 11.59
CA ARG A 380 41.67 8.97 10.26
C ARG A 380 40.97 7.98 9.33
N PHE A 381 40.03 8.46 8.52
CA PHE A 381 39.27 7.65 7.58
C PHE A 381 38.90 8.44 6.32
N HIS A 382 38.66 7.76 5.20
CA HIS A 382 37.93 8.36 4.09
C HIS A 382 36.52 8.75 4.55
N LEU A 383 36.02 9.89 4.10
CA LEU A 383 34.74 10.45 4.49
C LEU A 383 33.61 9.51 4.09
N ILE A 384 33.70 8.87 2.91
CA ILE A 384 32.70 7.89 2.46
C ILE A 384 32.68 6.64 3.35
N CYS A 385 33.85 6.13 3.74
CA CYS A 385 33.98 5.00 4.66
C CYS A 385 33.41 5.31 6.03
N LEU A 386 33.74 6.49 6.56
CA LEU A 386 33.24 6.94 7.84
C LEU A 386 31.72 7.20 7.81
N LYS A 387 31.19 7.78 6.72
CA LYS A 387 29.74 7.98 6.53
C LYS A 387 28.98 6.66 6.49
N ASN A 388 29.48 5.66 5.78
CA ASN A 388 28.83 4.36 5.71
C ASN A 388 28.84 3.68 7.09
N TRP A 389 29.99 3.63 7.76
CA TRP A 389 30.08 3.07 9.12
C TRP A 389 29.15 3.78 10.12
N PHE A 390 29.16 5.12 10.11
CA PHE A 390 28.35 5.93 11.03
C PHE A 390 26.84 5.82 10.81
N SER A 391 26.44 5.31 9.65
CA SER A 391 25.03 5.00 9.36
C SER A 391 24.51 3.87 10.23
N TYR A 392 25.38 2.90 10.57
CA TYR A 392 25.06 1.75 11.44
C TYR A 392 25.53 1.94 12.89
N SER A 393 26.68 2.59 13.11
CA SER A 393 27.33 2.65 14.41
C SER A 393 27.87 4.04 14.74
N SER A 394 27.49 4.61 15.88
CA SER A 394 27.94 5.96 16.28
C SER A 394 29.33 5.99 16.96
N VAL A 395 30.12 4.93 16.82
CA VAL A 395 31.43 4.79 17.48
C VAL A 395 32.57 4.63 16.48
N CYS A 396 33.77 5.03 16.88
CA CYS A 396 34.98 4.88 16.08
C CYS A 396 35.25 3.39 15.77
N PRO A 397 35.51 3.01 14.51
CA PRO A 397 35.80 1.61 14.15
C PRO A 397 37.03 1.03 14.87
N VAL A 398 38.03 1.87 15.20
CA VAL A 398 39.27 1.42 15.86
C VAL A 398 39.08 1.31 17.37
N CYS A 399 38.76 2.43 18.04
CA CYS A 399 38.77 2.48 19.51
C CYS A 399 37.39 2.45 20.17
N ARG A 400 36.31 2.33 19.38
CA ARG A 400 34.91 2.30 19.85
C ARG A 400 34.46 3.50 20.70
N ARG A 401 35.24 4.59 20.73
CA ARG A 401 34.85 5.87 21.33
C ARG A 401 33.76 6.55 20.48
N ARG A 402 32.77 7.18 21.12
CA ARG A 402 31.70 7.90 20.42
C ARG A 402 32.26 9.09 19.64
N ILE A 403 31.82 9.23 18.39
CA ILE A 403 32.25 10.26 17.41
C ILE A 403 31.45 11.55 17.59
#